data_AF-A0A7Y2KK57-F1
#
_entry.id   AF-A0A7Y2KK57-F1
#
_cell.length_a   1.000
_cell.length_b   1.000
_cell.length_c   1.000
_cell.angle_alpha   90.00
_cell.angle_beta   90.00
_cell.angle_gamma   90.00
#
_symmetry.space_group_name_H-M   'P 1'
#
loop_
_entity.id
_entity.type
_entity.pdbx_description
1 polymer ?
#
loop_
_entity_poly.entity_id
_entity_poly.type
_entity_poly.pdbx_seq_one_letter_code
_entity_poly.pdbx_strand_id
1 'polypeptide(L)'
;MKVQLEQTISVTVTMILRPLVRILLRNGIPYSAFADLAKRVYIDVAEREFRIPGRKQSDSRVAIITGLNRKEIRRVRSLPLLDDAGAAGRYNRAARVISGWVRDPRFAGSKREPLLLSIEGEGPTFGELVKRYSGDVPARAILDELTRVG
;
A
#
# COMPACT_ATOMS: atom_id res chain seq x y z
N MET A 1 -32.79 -17.14 -3.03
CA MET A 1 -32.35 -16.74 -1.68
C MET A 1 -30.83 -16.58 -1.56
N LYS A 2 -30.01 -17.60 -1.83
CA LYS A 2 -28.53 -17.53 -1.70
C LYS A 2 -27.86 -16.46 -2.58
N VAL A 3 -28.26 -16.39 -3.85
CA VAL A 3 -27.79 -15.37 -4.82
C VAL A 3 -28.10 -13.94 -4.36
N GLN A 4 -29.26 -13.75 -3.73
CA GLN A 4 -29.72 -12.44 -3.26
C GLN A 4 -28.94 -11.98 -2.01
N LEU A 5 -28.50 -12.91 -1.16
CA LEU A 5 -27.64 -12.62 -0.01
C LEU A 5 -26.22 -12.23 -0.46
N GLU A 6 -25.61 -12.99 -1.37
CA GLU A 6 -24.27 -12.68 -1.90
C GLU A 6 -24.25 -11.31 -2.59
N GLN A 7 -25.28 -10.99 -3.37
CA GLN A 7 -25.46 -9.67 -3.97
C GLN A 7 -25.60 -8.57 -2.92
N THR A 8 -26.41 -8.79 -1.88
CA THR A 8 -26.61 -7.81 -0.79
C THR A 8 -25.28 -7.53 -0.08
N ILE A 9 -24.53 -8.58 0.27
CA ILE A 9 -23.21 -8.44 0.91
C ILE A 9 -22.25 -7.64 0.03
N SER A 10 -22.18 -7.96 -1.27
CA SER A 10 -21.32 -7.25 -2.22
C SER A 10 -21.64 -5.76 -2.31
N VAL A 11 -22.93 -5.42 -2.37
CA VAL A 11 -23.40 -4.02 -2.39
C VAL A 11 -23.03 -3.32 -1.09
N THR A 12 -23.34 -3.91 0.07
CA THR A 12 -23.04 -3.32 1.38
C THR A 12 -21.54 -3.11 1.58
N VAL A 13 -20.71 -4.09 1.23
CA VAL A 13 -19.24 -3.96 1.31
C VAL A 13 -18.76 -2.81 0.43
N THR A 14 -19.27 -2.71 -0.81
CA THR A 14 -18.90 -1.61 -1.71
C THR A 14 -19.32 -0.24 -1.17
N MET A 15 -20.48 -0.15 -0.54
CA MET A 15 -20.97 1.08 0.10
C MET A 15 -20.08 1.51 1.27
N ILE A 16 -19.57 0.57 2.06
CA ILE A 16 -18.66 0.86 3.18
C ILE A 16 -17.25 1.19 2.67
N LEU A 17 -16.76 0.46 1.68
CA LEU A 17 -15.41 0.64 1.15
C LEU A 17 -15.24 1.98 0.44
N ARG A 18 -16.26 2.48 -0.27
CA ARG A 18 -16.15 3.74 -1.02
C ARG A 18 -15.76 4.96 -0.16
N PRO A 19 -16.46 5.30 0.95
CA PRO A 19 -16.05 6.38 1.82
C PRO A 19 -14.73 6.10 2.54
N LEU A 20 -14.48 4.84 2.95
CA LEU A 20 -13.23 4.47 3.60
C LEU A 20 -12.03 4.67 2.67
N VAL A 21 -12.06 4.11 1.46
CA VAL A 21 -11.00 4.23 0.46
C VAL A 21 -10.78 5.70 0.08
N ARG A 22 -11.83 6.52 0.02
CA ARG A 22 -11.67 7.97 -0.19
C ARG A 22 -10.84 8.62 0.92
N ILE A 23 -11.06 8.27 2.18
CA ILE A 23 -10.25 8.77 3.31
C ILE A 23 -8.81 8.27 3.20
N LEU A 24 -8.61 6.97 2.90
CA LEU A 24 -7.28 6.38 2.75
C LEU A 24 -6.46 7.08 1.66
N LEU A 25 -7.05 7.28 0.48
CA LEU A 25 -6.39 7.96 -0.64
C LEU A 25 -6.07 9.43 -0.32
N ARG A 26 -6.97 10.15 0.37
CA ARG A 26 -6.70 11.52 0.83
C ARG A 26 -5.51 11.61 1.80
N ASN A 27 -5.24 10.53 2.53
CA ASN A 27 -4.10 10.42 3.45
C ASN A 27 -2.91 9.68 2.82
N GLY A 28 -2.88 9.54 1.49
CA GLY A 28 -1.76 8.92 0.77
C GLY A 28 -1.57 7.43 1.03
N ILE A 29 -2.60 6.73 1.52
CA ILE A 29 -2.58 5.28 1.77
C ILE A 29 -3.03 4.59 0.47
N PRO A 30 -2.13 3.90 -0.26
CA PRO A 30 -2.50 3.23 -1.49
C PRO A 30 -3.14 1.88 -1.24
N TYR A 31 -3.66 1.29 -2.32
CA TYR A 31 -4.31 -0.03 -2.29
C TYR A 31 -3.47 -1.13 -1.63
N SER A 32 -2.15 -1.18 -1.87
CA SER A 32 -1.30 -2.23 -1.29
C SER A 32 -1.23 -2.18 0.24
N ALA A 33 -1.19 -0.98 0.82
CA ALA A 33 -1.25 -0.80 2.27
C ALA A 33 -2.60 -1.24 2.84
N PHE A 34 -3.69 -0.81 2.18
CA PHE A 34 -5.04 -1.23 2.56
C PHE A 34 -5.21 -2.75 2.45
N ALA A 35 -4.72 -3.36 1.38
CA ALA A 35 -4.80 -4.81 1.17
C ALA A 35 -4.05 -5.57 2.28
N ASP A 36 -2.91 -5.05 2.75
CA ASP A 36 -2.17 -5.65 3.87
C ASP A 36 -2.95 -5.55 5.19
N LEU A 37 -3.59 -4.40 5.46
CA LEU A 37 -4.49 -4.24 6.60
C LEU A 37 -5.69 -5.18 6.53
N ALA A 38 -6.36 -5.23 5.38
CA ALA A 38 -7.52 -6.10 5.16
C ALA A 38 -7.12 -7.56 5.39
N LYS A 39 -6.01 -8.02 4.80
CA LYS A 39 -5.47 -9.38 5.03
C LYS A 39 -5.22 -9.65 6.51
N ARG A 40 -4.66 -8.68 7.25
CA ARG A 40 -4.43 -8.82 8.69
C ARG A 40 -5.76 -9.01 9.45
N VAL A 41 -6.80 -8.25 9.11
CA VAL A 41 -8.14 -8.41 9.70
C VAL A 41 -8.73 -9.80 9.37
N TYR A 42 -8.63 -10.25 8.12
CA TYR A 42 -9.07 -11.60 7.73
C TYR A 42 -8.36 -12.71 8.54
N ILE A 43 -7.05 -12.59 8.71
CA ILE A 43 -6.25 -13.54 9.50
C ILE A 43 -6.72 -13.51 10.96
N ASP A 44 -6.85 -12.33 11.57
CA ASP A 44 -7.24 -12.18 12.97
C ASP A 44 -8.64 -12.75 13.26
N VAL A 45 -9.62 -12.45 12.41
CA VAL A 45 -10.99 -12.99 12.53
C VAL A 45 -10.98 -14.51 12.36
N ALA A 46 -10.29 -15.04 11.35
CA ALA A 46 -10.17 -16.49 11.14
C ALA A 46 -9.50 -17.19 12.34
N GLU A 47 -8.53 -16.55 12.97
CA GLU A 47 -7.84 -17.08 14.14
C GLU A 47 -8.67 -17.00 15.41
N ARG A 48 -9.51 -15.99 15.61
CA ARG A 48 -10.26 -15.78 16.86
C ARG A 48 -11.65 -16.41 16.83
N GLU A 49 -12.37 -16.25 15.73
CA GLU A 49 -13.80 -16.57 15.65
C GLU A 49 -14.07 -17.94 15.01
N PHE A 50 -13.15 -18.45 14.20
CA PHE A 50 -13.29 -19.73 13.49
C PHE A 50 -12.38 -20.83 14.06
N ARG A 51 -12.17 -20.81 15.38
CA ARG A 51 -11.40 -21.83 16.10
C ARG A 51 -12.13 -23.16 16.15
N ILE A 52 -11.37 -24.25 16.12
CA ILE A 52 -11.88 -25.59 16.45
C ILE A 52 -11.54 -25.84 17.92
N PRO A 53 -12.53 -26.12 18.79
CA PRO A 53 -12.28 -26.42 20.20
C PRO A 53 -11.19 -27.49 20.37
N GLY A 54 -10.24 -27.24 21.28
CA GLY A 54 -9.15 -28.17 21.57
C GLY A 54 -8.02 -28.26 20.54
N ARG A 55 -8.03 -27.46 19.45
CA ARG A 55 -6.95 -27.43 18.46
C ARG A 55 -6.35 -26.04 18.30
N LYS A 56 -5.01 -25.95 18.25
CA LYS A 56 -4.31 -24.73 17.83
C LYS A 56 -4.68 -24.42 16.37
N GLN A 57 -5.01 -23.17 16.09
CA GLN A 57 -5.16 -22.68 14.70
C GLN A 57 -3.77 -22.73 14.03
N SER A 58 -3.66 -23.48 12.94
CA SER A 58 -2.44 -23.55 12.13
C SER A 58 -2.56 -22.64 10.92
N ASP A 59 -1.42 -22.20 10.36
CA ASP A 59 -1.39 -21.41 9.12
C ASP A 59 -2.16 -22.08 7.97
N SER A 60 -2.16 -23.41 7.93
CA SER A 60 -2.93 -24.19 6.96
C SER A 60 -4.43 -23.98 7.11
N ARG A 61 -4.93 -23.90 8.34
CA ARG A 61 -6.35 -23.71 8.62
C ARG A 61 -6.77 -22.28 8.34
N VAL A 62 -5.96 -21.30 8.75
CA VAL A 62 -6.18 -19.89 8.42
C VAL A 62 -6.23 -19.70 6.89
N ALA A 63 -5.33 -20.35 6.14
CA ALA A 63 -5.34 -20.32 4.68
C ALA A 63 -6.65 -20.87 4.08
N ILE A 64 -7.16 -21.99 4.62
CA ILE A 64 -8.43 -22.58 4.16
C ILE A 64 -9.62 -21.63 4.38
N ILE A 65 -9.67 -20.95 5.52
CA ILE A 65 -10.80 -20.06 5.87
C ILE A 65 -10.74 -18.76 5.06
N THR A 66 -9.54 -18.17 4.94
CA THR A 66 -9.36 -16.84 4.36
C THR A 66 -9.12 -16.84 2.85
N GLY A 67 -8.74 -17.99 2.27
CA GLY A 67 -8.28 -18.09 0.89
C GLY A 67 -6.87 -17.52 0.65
N LEU A 68 -6.21 -17.00 1.68
CA LEU A 68 -4.83 -16.50 1.59
C LEU A 68 -3.83 -17.65 1.58
N ASN A 69 -2.75 -17.53 0.81
CA ASN A 69 -1.71 -18.55 0.85
C ASN A 69 -0.82 -18.39 2.11
N ARG A 70 -0.14 -19.48 2.51
CA ARG A 70 0.71 -19.48 3.71
C ARG A 70 1.88 -18.49 3.66
N LYS A 71 2.37 -18.14 2.46
CA LYS A 71 3.45 -17.15 2.30
C LYS A 71 2.93 -15.74 2.59
N GLU A 72 1.73 -15.42 2.12
CA GLU A 72 1.05 -14.15 2.41
C GLU A 72 0.72 -14.00 3.89
N ILE A 73 0.20 -15.05 4.52
CA ILE A 73 -0.10 -15.04 5.96
C ILE A 73 1.15 -14.72 6.77
N ARG A 74 2.25 -15.45 6.52
CA ARG A 74 3.53 -15.22 7.20
C ARG A 74 4.06 -13.80 6.95
N ARG A 75 4.00 -13.31 5.71
CA ARG A 75 4.41 -11.95 5.37
C ARG A 75 3.60 -10.90 6.13
N VAL A 76 2.27 -10.99 6.13
CA VAL A 76 1.38 -10.02 6.79
C VAL A 76 1.58 -10.00 8.31
N ARG A 77 1.90 -11.15 8.91
CA ARG A 77 2.27 -11.24 10.33
C ARG A 77 3.59 -10.57 10.65
N SER A 78 4.57 -10.66 9.75
CA SER A 78 5.87 -9.98 9.92
C SER A 78 5.83 -8.48 9.63
N LEU A 79 4.76 -7.95 9.03
CA LEU A 79 4.64 -6.52 8.80
C LEU A 79 4.52 -5.79 10.15
N PRO A 80 5.27 -4.69 10.35
CA PRO A 80 5.07 -3.82 11.49
C PRO A 80 3.66 -3.20 11.44
N LEU A 81 3.10 -2.91 12.62
CA LEU A 81 1.85 -2.17 12.72
C LEU A 81 2.03 -0.76 12.13
N LEU A 82 0.96 -0.19 11.58
CA LEU A 82 0.97 1.13 10.95
C LEU A 82 1.14 2.31 11.93
N ASP A 83 1.39 2.07 13.22
CA ASP A 83 1.70 3.11 14.22
C ASP A 83 2.96 3.92 13.90
N ASP A 84 3.71 3.50 12.89
CA ASP A 84 4.92 4.16 12.45
C ASP A 84 4.62 5.09 11.27
N ALA A 85 4.78 6.41 11.44
CA ALA A 85 4.59 7.41 10.39
C ALA A 85 5.39 7.11 9.11
N GLY A 86 6.47 6.32 9.22
CA GLY A 86 7.27 5.81 8.09
C GLY A 86 6.61 4.70 7.26
N ALA A 87 5.54 4.06 7.74
CA ALA A 87 4.83 3.01 7.01
C ALA A 87 4.04 3.58 5.82
N ALA A 88 3.38 4.74 5.98
CA ALA A 88 2.67 5.41 4.89
C ALA A 88 3.61 5.79 3.73
N GLY A 89 4.84 6.24 4.05
CA GLY A 89 5.88 6.57 3.07
C GLY A 89 6.42 5.37 2.29
N ARG A 90 6.38 4.15 2.87
CA ARG A 90 6.78 2.91 2.15
C ARG A 90 5.81 2.55 1.04
N TYR A 91 4.53 2.86 1.24
CA TYR A 91 3.49 2.48 0.29
C TYR A 91 3.22 3.58 -0.75
N ASN A 92 3.28 4.86 -0.36
CA ASN A 92 3.02 5.97 -1.27
C ASN A 92 4.17 6.17 -2.29
N ARG A 93 3.87 5.94 -3.58
CA ARG A 93 4.86 6.08 -4.67
C ARG A 93 5.41 7.50 -4.80
N ALA A 94 4.55 8.52 -4.67
CA ALA A 94 4.96 9.92 -4.72
C ALA A 94 5.87 10.27 -3.53
N ALA A 95 5.54 9.78 -2.32
CA ALA A 95 6.40 9.96 -1.14
C ALA A 95 7.77 9.27 -1.30
N ARG A 96 7.82 8.10 -1.96
CA ARG A 96 9.09 7.45 -2.30
C ARG A 96 9.91 8.26 -3.30
N VAL A 97 9.27 8.90 -4.28
CA VAL A 97 9.93 9.80 -5.24
C VAL A 97 10.51 11.02 -4.52
N ILE A 98 9.75 11.68 -3.64
CA ILE A 98 10.28 12.78 -2.81
C ILE A 98 11.44 12.30 -1.93
N SER A 99 11.28 11.15 -1.27
CA SER A 99 12.34 10.59 -0.42
C SER A 99 13.61 10.28 -1.21
N GLY A 100 13.47 9.74 -2.42
CA GLY A 100 14.58 9.54 -3.35
C GLY A 100 15.24 10.85 -3.76
N TRP A 101 14.43 11.87 -4.07
CA TRP A 101 14.94 13.19 -4.46
C TRP A 101 15.80 13.84 -3.37
N VAL A 102 15.36 13.72 -2.12
CA VAL A 102 16.05 14.32 -0.96
C VAL A 102 17.27 13.52 -0.51
N ARG A 103 17.30 12.20 -0.75
CA ARG A 103 18.29 11.30 -0.12
C ARG A 103 19.27 10.66 -1.08
N ASP A 104 18.94 10.52 -2.36
CA ASP A 104 19.82 9.89 -3.35
C ASP A 104 20.85 10.92 -3.85
N PRO A 105 22.17 10.67 -3.64
CA PRO A 105 23.22 11.58 -4.09
C PRO A 105 23.20 11.86 -5.59
N ARG A 106 22.62 10.97 -6.42
CA ARG A 106 22.46 11.20 -7.85
C ARG A 106 21.57 12.40 -8.17
N PHE A 107 20.62 12.70 -7.30
CA PHE A 107 19.68 13.81 -7.45
C PHE A 107 19.98 14.94 -6.45
N ALA A 108 21.17 14.94 -5.84
CA ALA A 108 21.62 15.95 -4.90
C ALA A 108 22.73 16.83 -5.50
N GLY A 109 22.69 18.11 -5.15
CA GLY A 109 23.69 19.11 -5.51
C GLY A 109 24.93 19.04 -4.63
N SER A 110 25.85 19.96 -4.90
CA SER A 110 27.17 20.04 -4.25
C SER A 110 27.13 20.15 -2.72
N LYS A 111 26.03 20.66 -2.15
CA LYS A 111 25.80 20.82 -0.71
C LYS A 111 24.77 19.84 -0.15
N ARG A 112 24.50 18.72 -0.85
CA ARG A 112 23.47 17.72 -0.51
C ARG A 112 22.03 18.27 -0.49
N GLU A 113 21.80 19.37 -1.18
CA GLU A 113 20.48 19.92 -1.48
C GLU A 113 19.83 19.18 -2.66
N PRO A 114 18.50 18.97 -2.68
CA PRO A 114 17.84 18.36 -3.84
C PRO A 114 18.04 19.22 -5.10
N LEU A 115 18.43 18.61 -6.22
CA LEU A 115 18.62 19.29 -7.51
C LEU A 115 17.28 19.75 -8.10
N LEU A 116 17.30 20.87 -8.81
CA LEU A 116 16.17 21.25 -9.66
C LEU A 116 16.22 20.39 -10.94
N LEU A 117 15.25 19.49 -11.08
CA LEU A 117 15.25 18.47 -12.15
C LEU A 117 14.42 18.94 -13.34
N SER A 118 14.96 18.77 -14.56
CA SER A 118 14.14 18.84 -15.77
C SER A 118 13.21 17.61 -15.84
N ILE A 119 12.09 17.71 -16.57
CA ILE A 119 11.16 16.58 -16.71
C ILE A 119 11.85 15.41 -17.43
N GLU A 120 12.53 15.72 -18.53
CA GLU A 120 13.27 14.79 -19.39
C GLU A 120 14.59 15.43 -19.85
N GLY A 121 15.45 14.64 -20.50
CA GLY A 121 16.77 15.07 -21.00
C GLY A 121 17.92 14.18 -20.51
N GLU A 122 19.14 14.66 -20.73
CA GLU A 122 20.36 14.01 -20.27
C GLU A 122 20.67 14.33 -18.79
N GLY A 123 21.30 13.39 -18.08
CA GLY A 123 21.66 13.56 -16.68
C GLY A 123 20.51 13.29 -15.69
N PRO A 124 20.60 13.80 -14.45
CA PRO A 124 19.56 13.62 -13.44
C PRO A 124 18.26 14.34 -13.85
N THR A 125 17.22 13.58 -14.15
CA THR A 125 15.90 14.11 -14.53
C THR A 125 14.81 13.60 -13.61
N PHE A 126 13.66 14.28 -13.61
CA PHE A 126 12.49 13.85 -12.87
C PHE A 126 11.96 12.51 -13.41
N GLY A 127 12.00 12.30 -14.74
CA GLY A 127 11.67 11.02 -15.35
C GLY A 127 12.55 9.88 -14.84
N GLU A 128 13.86 10.09 -14.70
CA GLU A 128 14.77 9.09 -14.14
C GLU A 128 14.47 8.82 -12.65
N LEU A 129 14.25 9.87 -11.86
CA LEU A 129 13.90 9.76 -10.44
C LEU A 129 12.62 8.93 -10.27
N VAL A 130 11.58 9.22 -11.05
CA VAL A 130 10.30 8.48 -11.06
C VAL A 130 10.53 7.01 -11.41
N LYS A 131 11.29 6.73 -12.48
CA LYS A 131 11.58 5.36 -12.92
C LYS A 131 12.28 4.57 -11.81
N ARG A 132 13.20 5.21 -11.08
CA ARG A 132 13.95 4.58 -9.99
C ARG A 132 13.08 4.32 -8.75
N TYR A 133 12.21 5.25 -8.36
CA TYR A 133 11.53 5.21 -7.06
C TYR A 133 10.03 4.91 -7.07
N SER A 134 9.36 5.07 -8.20
CA SER A 134 7.93 4.79 -8.36
C SER A 134 7.63 3.51 -9.14
N GLY A 135 8.62 2.95 -9.85
CA GLY A 135 8.48 1.80 -10.74
C GLY A 135 7.87 2.19 -12.08
N ASP A 136 6.97 1.37 -12.59
CA ASP A 136 6.32 1.52 -13.90
C ASP A 136 5.14 2.51 -13.88
N VAL A 137 5.32 3.70 -13.32
CA VAL A 137 4.32 4.78 -13.36
C VAL A 137 4.86 5.90 -14.24
N PRO A 138 4.04 6.45 -15.17
CA PRO A 138 4.44 7.60 -15.96
C PRO A 138 4.86 8.79 -15.09
N ALA A 139 5.97 9.44 -15.44
CA ALA A 139 6.47 10.61 -14.72
C ALA A 139 5.41 11.71 -14.60
N ARG A 140 4.64 11.96 -15.66
CA ARG A 140 3.55 12.94 -15.63
C ARG A 140 2.51 12.63 -14.56
N ALA A 141 2.11 11.36 -14.39
CA ALA A 141 1.12 10.98 -13.39
C ALA A 141 1.64 11.20 -11.96
N ILE A 142 2.92 10.96 -11.70
CA ILE A 142 3.54 11.28 -10.41
C ILE A 142 3.63 12.80 -10.21
N LEU A 143 3.98 13.57 -11.24
CA LEU A 143 4.04 15.03 -11.17
C LEU A 143 2.66 15.63 -10.85
N ASP A 144 1.61 15.16 -11.51
CA ASP A 144 0.24 15.59 -11.25
C ASP A 144 -0.18 15.26 -9.81
N GLU A 145 0.16 14.07 -9.31
CA GLU A 145 -0.11 13.69 -7.92
C GLU A 145 0.66 14.55 -6.91
N LEU A 146 1.96 14.80 -7.16
CA LEU A 146 2.80 15.66 -6.32
C LEU A 146 2.24 17.09 -6.26
N THR A 147 1.79 17.61 -7.40
CA THR A 147 1.19 18.95 -7.50
C THR A 147 -0.17 19.02 -6.79
N ARG A 148 -0.94 17.92 -6.79
CA ARG A 148 -2.25 17.85 -6.12
C ARG A 148 -2.13 17.83 -4.59
N VAL A 149 -1.03 17.30 -4.04
CA VAL A 149 -0.83 17.13 -2.58
C VAL A 149 0.06 18.20 -1.94
N GLY A 150 0.84 18.93 -2.73
CA GLY A 150 1.65 20.08 -2.29
C GLY A 150 0.88 21.38 -2.30
#